data_AF-A0A7C4NM52-F1
#
_entry.id   AF-A0A7C4NM52-F1
#
_cell.length_a   1.000
_cell.length_b   1.000
_cell.length_c   1.000
_cell.angle_alpha   90.00
_cell.angle_beta   90.00
_cell.angle_gamma   90.00
#
_symmetry.space_group_name_H-M   'P 1'
#
loop_
_entity.id
_entity.type
_entity.pdbx_description
1 polymer ?
#
loop_
_entity_poly.entity_id
_entity_poly.type
_entity_poly.pdbx_seq_one_letter_code
_entity_poly.pdbx_strand_id
1 'polypeptide(L)'
;MLAIPGRGYGRKVSQKPVPVDKVVEALDYLRQNNEKIYLVYTIMLYSGVRFEHVIHALNSWNPSEELYVEYLDTDIKRLTCFVEHG
;
A
#
# COMPACT_ATOMS: atom_id res chain seq x y z
N MET A 1 24.47 35.89 -29.90
CA MET A 1 23.93 34.61 -29.38
C MET A 1 23.15 34.92 -28.12
N LEU A 2 21.81 34.89 -28.16
CA LEU A 2 20.94 35.21 -27.02
C LEU A 2 20.78 33.96 -26.17
N ALA A 3 21.51 33.87 -25.06
CA ALA A 3 21.33 32.81 -24.07
C ALA A 3 20.12 33.14 -23.19
N ILE A 4 19.03 32.39 -23.36
CA ILE A 4 17.85 32.48 -22.49
C ILE A 4 18.15 31.62 -21.25
N PRO A 5 18.20 32.20 -20.03
CA PRO A 5 18.42 31.40 -18.84
C PRO A 5 17.23 30.44 -18.67
N GLY A 6 17.52 29.14 -18.66
CA GLY A 6 16.51 28.13 -18.39
C GLY A 6 15.87 28.43 -17.04
N ARG A 7 14.55 28.65 -17.02
CA ARG A 7 13.82 28.71 -15.75
C ARG A 7 13.96 27.33 -15.11
N GLY A 8 14.86 27.21 -14.14
CA GLY A 8 14.90 26.07 -13.25
C GLY A 8 13.58 26.07 -12.50
N TYR A 9 12.61 25.27 -12.95
CA TYR A 9 11.40 25.00 -12.20
C TYR A 9 11.78 24.21 -10.95
N GLY A 10 12.37 24.88 -9.96
CA GLY A 10 12.59 24.39 -8.61
C GLY A 10 11.27 24.39 -7.85
N ARG A 11 10.20 23.88 -8.47
CA ARG A 11 8.91 23.73 -7.80
C ARG A 11 9.08 22.55 -6.86
N LYS A 12 9.54 22.83 -5.63
CA LYS A 12 9.46 21.87 -4.53
C LYS A 12 8.00 21.42 -4.45
N VAL A 13 7.73 20.20 -4.90
CA VAL A 13 6.41 19.61 -4.82
C VAL A 13 6.17 19.32 -3.34
N SER A 14 5.57 20.27 -2.63
CA SER A 14 5.13 20.04 -1.27
C SER A 14 3.86 19.20 -1.35
N GLN A 15 3.99 17.90 -1.05
CA GLN A 15 2.81 17.07 -0.84
C GLN A 15 2.08 17.60 0.40
N LYS A 16 0.84 18.05 0.22
CA LYS A 16 0.02 18.45 1.36
C LYS A 16 -0.43 17.19 2.09
N PRO A 17 -0.38 17.17 3.44
CA PRO A 17 -0.93 16.06 4.19
C PRO A 17 -2.42 15.93 3.87
N VAL A 18 -2.88 14.70 3.68
CA VAL A 18 -4.30 14.42 3.47
C VAL A 18 -4.97 14.40 4.85
N PRO A 19 -6.04 15.19 5.07
CA PRO A 19 -6.76 15.15 6.33
C PRO A 19 -7.47 13.80 6.52
N VAL A 20 -7.48 13.30 7.76
CA VAL A 20 -8.00 11.98 8.11
C VAL A 20 -9.46 11.82 7.69
N ASP A 21 -10.29 12.84 7.92
CA ASP A 21 -11.72 12.81 7.57
C ASP A 21 -11.95 12.52 6.08
N LYS A 22 -11.08 13.05 5.21
CA LYS A 22 -11.15 12.80 3.76
C LYS A 22 -10.71 11.40 3.38
N VAL A 23 -9.80 10.80 4.14
CA VAL A 23 -9.44 9.38 3.96
C VAL A 23 -10.63 8.50 4.33
N VAL A 24 -11.31 8.79 5.45
CA VAL A 24 -12.49 8.03 5.89
C VAL A 24 -13.63 8.12 4.87
N GLU A 25 -13.97 9.34 4.43
CA GLU A 25 -14.98 9.56 3.37
C GLU A 25 -14.65 8.78 2.09
N ALA A 26 -13.38 8.83 1.64
CA ALA A 26 -12.95 8.13 0.45
C ALA A 26 -13.02 6.61 0.60
N LEU A 27 -12.60 6.07 1.73
CA LEU A 27 -12.66 4.63 2.01
C LEU A 27 -14.09 4.13 2.08
N ASP A 28 -15.01 4.87 2.69
CA ASP A 28 -16.41 4.46 2.76
C ASP A 28 -17.08 4.47 1.38
N TYR A 29 -16.78 5.49 0.56
CA TYR A 29 -17.20 5.51 -0.83
C TYR A 29 -16.64 4.32 -1.62
N LEU A 30 -15.34 4.03 -1.50
CA LEU A 30 -14.70 2.91 -2.19
C LEU A 30 -15.27 1.57 -1.75
N ARG A 31 -15.55 1.39 -0.45
CA ARG A 31 -16.16 0.17 0.08
C ARG A 31 -17.51 -0.15 -0.60
N GLN A 32 -18.29 0.87 -0.90
CA GLN A 32 -19.63 0.72 -1.50
C GLN A 32 -19.60 0.59 -3.03
N ASN A 33 -18.62 1.21 -3.70
CA ASN A 33 -18.62 1.33 -5.16
C ASN A 33 -17.57 0.45 -5.86
N ASN A 34 -16.45 0.14 -5.19
CA ASN A 34 -15.37 -0.64 -5.78
C ASN A 34 -14.53 -1.36 -4.71
N GLU A 35 -14.98 -2.56 -4.35
CA GLU A 35 -14.33 -3.43 -3.36
C GLU A 35 -12.85 -3.72 -3.68
N LYS A 36 -12.49 -3.85 -4.96
CA LYS A 36 -11.10 -4.13 -5.37
C LYS A 36 -10.16 -2.98 -5.05
N ILE A 37 -10.59 -1.75 -5.34
CA ILE A 37 -9.80 -0.55 -5.02
C ILE A 37 -9.78 -0.36 -3.51
N TYR A 38 -10.90 -0.57 -2.83
CA TYR A 38 -10.97 -0.54 -1.37
C TYR A 38 -9.93 -1.48 -0.72
N LEU A 39 -9.82 -2.72 -1.21
CA LEU A 39 -8.83 -3.69 -0.72
C LEU A 39 -7.39 -3.17 -0.88
N VAL A 40 -7.05 -2.63 -2.05
CA VAL A 40 -5.71 -2.09 -2.30
C VAL A 40 -5.38 -0.96 -1.33
N TYR A 41 -6.27 0.00 -1.15
CA TYR A 41 -6.07 1.11 -0.20
C TYR A 41 -6.00 0.62 1.25
N THR A 42 -6.78 -0.40 1.60
CA THR A 42 -6.76 -1.00 2.94
C THR A 42 -5.40 -1.63 3.22
N ILE A 43 -4.86 -2.43 2.29
CA ILE A 43 -3.52 -3.01 2.44
C ILE A 43 -2.46 -1.91 2.56
N MET A 44 -2.54 -0.86 1.73
CA MET A 44 -1.60 0.27 1.80
C MET A 44 -1.64 0.97 3.17
N LEU A 45 -2.82 1.17 3.75
CA LEU A 45 -2.96 1.85 5.05
C LEU A 45 -2.45 1.01 6.22
N TYR A 46 -2.71 -0.29 6.24
CA TYR A 46 -2.24 -1.16 7.33
C TYR A 46 -0.75 -1.47 7.27
N SER A 47 -0.17 -1.53 6.07
CA SER A 47 1.24 -1.92 5.88
C SER A 47 2.18 -0.74 5.66
N GLY A 48 1.67 0.45 5.32
CA GLY A 48 2.49 1.59 4.90
C GLY A 48 3.21 1.39 3.56
N VAL A 49 2.83 0.36 2.80
CA VAL A 49 3.50 -0.04 1.56
C VAL A 49 2.98 0.77 0.38
N ARG A 50 3.87 1.09 -0.57
CA ARG A 50 3.53 1.81 -1.80
C ARG A 50 2.64 0.98 -2.72
N PHE A 51 1.78 1.66 -3.48
CA PHE A 51 0.82 1.05 -4.41
C PHE A 51 1.43 -0.04 -5.30
N GLU A 52 2.57 0.24 -5.94
CA GLU A 52 3.24 -0.72 -6.84
C GLU A 52 3.57 -2.06 -6.15
N HIS A 53 4.04 -2.00 -4.91
CA HIS A 53 4.37 -3.20 -4.13
C HIS A 53 3.09 -3.94 -3.69
N VAL A 54 1.99 -3.23 -3.41
CA VAL A 54 0.70 -3.88 -3.13
C VAL A 54 0.19 -4.62 -4.36
N ILE A 55 0.25 -4.01 -5.54
CA ILE A 55 -0.13 -4.67 -6.80
C ILE A 55 0.77 -5.88 -7.08
N HIS A 56 2.08 -5.75 -6.87
CA HIS A 56 2.99 -6.88 -7.01
C HIS A 56 2.64 -8.01 -6.04
N ALA A 57 2.36 -7.71 -4.78
CA ALA A 57 1.99 -8.69 -3.76
C ALA A 57 0.68 -9.41 -4.10
N LEU A 58 -0.30 -8.70 -4.67
CA LEU A 58 -1.57 -9.26 -5.13
C LEU A 58 -1.40 -10.11 -6.40
N ASN A 59 -0.53 -9.72 -7.34
CA ASN A 59 -0.26 -10.48 -8.56
C ASN A 59 0.54 -11.77 -8.29
N SER A 60 1.47 -11.71 -7.35
CA SER A 60 2.25 -12.86 -6.88
C SER A 60 1.55 -13.61 -5.74
N TRP A 61 0.26 -13.33 -5.50
CA TRP A 61 -0.49 -13.97 -4.44
C TRP A 61 -0.67 -15.45 -4.74
N ASN A 62 -0.10 -16.30 -3.89
CA ASN A 62 -0.33 -17.73 -3.92
C ASN A 62 -0.77 -18.18 -2.51
N PRO A 63 -2.05 -18.57 -2.32
CA PRO A 63 -2.55 -18.99 -1.01
C PRO A 63 -1.98 -20.33 -0.53
N SER A 64 -1.34 -21.10 -1.43
CA SER A 64 -0.65 -22.35 -1.10
C SER A 64 0.86 -22.14 -0.92
N GLU A 65 1.33 -20.89 -0.97
CA GLU A 65 2.72 -20.57 -0.72
C GLU A 65 3.04 -20.80 0.77
N GLU A 66 4.05 -21.62 0.99
CA GLU A 66 4.65 -21.87 2.30
C GLU A 66 5.93 -21.06 2.41
N LEU A 67 6.02 -20.26 3.45
CA LEU A 67 7.15 -19.40 3.76
C LEU A 67 7.81 -19.92 5.03
N TYR A 68 9.11 -20.20 4.95
CA TYR A 68 9.90 -20.51 6.13
C TYR A 68 10.08 -19.24 6.96
N VAL A 69 9.64 -19.28 8.22
CA VAL A 69 9.86 -18.18 9.18
C VAL A 69 10.92 -18.62 10.16
N GLU A 70 12.12 -18.02 10.04
CA GLU A 70 13.28 -18.36 10.86
C GLU A 70 13.00 -18.23 12.37
N TYR A 71 12.22 -17.22 12.77
CA TYR A 71 11.84 -17.04 14.17
C TYR A 71 10.96 -18.18 14.74
N LEU A 72 10.22 -18.89 13.88
CA LEU A 72 9.30 -19.97 14.27
C LEU A 72 9.86 -21.36 13.95
N ASP A 73 11.02 -21.45 13.28
CA ASP A 73 11.63 -22.71 12.82
C ASP A 73 10.62 -23.64 12.11
N THR A 74 9.69 -23.05 11.34
CA THR A 74 8.55 -23.76 10.74
C THR A 74 8.13 -23.11 9.43
N ASP A 75 7.67 -23.94 8.49
CA ASP A 75 7.01 -23.51 7.27
C ASP A 75 5.56 -23.10 7.56
N ILE A 76 5.21 -21.84 7.27
CA ILE A 76 3.86 -21.31 7.48
C ILE A 76 3.23 -20.90 6.16
N LYS A 77 1.91 -21.07 6.03
CA LYS A 77 1.19 -20.55 4.88
C LYS A 77 1.16 -19.02 4.92
N ARG A 78 1.30 -18.41 3.76
CA ARG A 78 1.28 -16.95 3.61
C ARG A 78 -0.03 -16.33 4.13
N LEU A 79 0.09 -15.29 4.95
CA LEU A 79 -1.01 -14.62 5.68
C LEU A 79 -1.80 -15.52 6.64
N THR A 80 -1.17 -16.55 7.23
CA THR A 80 -1.77 -17.25 8.37
C THR A 80 -1.95 -16.26 9.53
N CYS A 81 -3.20 -15.97 9.87
CA CYS A 81 -3.53 -15.22 11.08
C CYS A 81 -3.51 -16.18 12.27
N PHE A 82 -2.52 -16.05 13.15
CA PHE A 82 -2.56 -16.71 14.44
C PHE A 82 -3.57 -15.98 15.32
N VAL A 83 -4.72 -16.62 15.55
CA VAL A 83 -5.83 -16.05 16.35
C VAL A 83 -5.40 -15.84 17.81
N GLU A 84 -4.34 -16.52 18.25
CA GLU A 84 -3.78 -16.43 19.59
C GLU A 84 -2.38 -15.83 19.54
N HIS A 85 -2.29 -14.53 19.79
CA HIS A 85 -1.08 -13.95 20.37
C HIS A 85 -1.39 -13.75 21.85
N GLY A 86 -0.94 -14.70 22.68
CA GLY A 86 -0.83 -14.51 24.13
C GLY A 86 0.37 -13.63 24.46
#